data_AF-A0A2M6GFJ8-F1
#
_entry.id   AF-A0A2M6GFJ8-F1
#
_cell.length_a   1.000
_cell.length_b   1.000
_cell.length_c   1.000
_cell.angle_alpha   90.00
_cell.angle_beta   90.00
_cell.angle_gamma   90.00
#
_symmetry.space_group_name_H-M   'P 1'
#
loop_
_entity.id
_entity.type
_entity.pdbx_description
1 polymer ?
#
loop_
_entity_poly.entity_id
_entity_poly.type
_entity_poly.pdbx_seq_one_letter_code
_entity_poly.pdbx_strand_id
1 'polypeptide(L)'
;PRDRDQVFFVNQGVIPNIGSRKWLLPKVQGFDEAYRDIASFNFNARYFDRLFLTGLSLKDWQTAAHELKTSLSDAEIENAVRKLPEPVFKTSGPTIIANIKSHREHLLQDATEYYLFLAKEVNVVGSDKNEQFDVVRQDDENTRITVRKINKDGELEQTLYERNFKTSETKEIRLYGLGGNDVFNLSGNVNKGLKIRIIGGEDNDRITATSHVGGIGKKTFIYDTRQGNELNLGSESKNFTSADTTVNTYDPHAFKYDYLGPLGALGYNRDDGFFIGAGFSTQKQGFQKDPFASSHRVLARYAFLTQSFRIDYQGYFTDIIRKIDMQVNVDMRTPNYAENFFGLGNNTTFNADQYKNNQAFSYYRYRSKQYYVNALFGSKLGKHHSFLLGPAFQSVNVNFVRNDFLSDNRGTIEENPDLYKLKNYAGLEFRYTFDSRDAAMLPTKGNLIRAGASAYKGITPTASDYQQISGEWSFYHTLRIPLKLTFGNRIGGARNFGNYEFFQANVLDGNTNLRGYRRNRFAGGSTFYNNTDLRLRLFSFQTYLFPGSLGIVGFHDVGRVWEESEKSSKWHRGYGGGIWIAPVNMFILSAEYAVSRETKMPLLRASFLF
;
A
#
# COMPACT_ATOMS: atom_id res chain seq x y z
N PRO A 1 6.78 20.56 -25.48
CA PRO A 1 6.69 21.38 -24.24
C PRO A 1 6.45 22.87 -24.57
N ARG A 2 5.22 23.37 -24.42
CA ARG A 2 4.84 24.74 -24.81
C ARG A 2 4.67 25.70 -23.61
N ASP A 3 4.61 25.17 -22.40
CA ASP A 3 4.36 25.90 -21.17
C ASP A 3 5.64 25.88 -20.31
N ARG A 4 6.14 27.06 -19.91
CA ARG A 4 7.37 27.27 -19.13
C ARG A 4 7.06 27.91 -17.77
N ASP A 5 5.82 27.86 -17.34
CA ASP A 5 5.31 28.69 -16.24
C ASP A 5 5.80 28.24 -14.85
N GLN A 6 6.59 27.15 -14.80
CA GLN A 6 7.10 26.56 -13.56
C GLN A 6 8.62 26.32 -13.54
N VAL A 7 9.37 26.86 -14.50
CA VAL A 7 10.82 26.60 -14.64
C VAL A 7 11.62 27.01 -13.39
N PHE A 8 11.21 28.10 -12.72
CA PHE A 8 11.85 28.61 -11.50
C PHE A 8 10.94 28.46 -10.27
N PHE A 9 10.08 27.45 -10.24
CA PHE A 9 9.20 27.18 -9.10
C PHE A 9 10.02 26.99 -7.82
N VAL A 10 9.72 27.73 -6.77
CA VAL A 10 10.35 27.58 -5.44
C VAL A 10 9.39 26.94 -4.45
N ASN A 11 9.95 26.18 -3.51
CA ASN A 11 9.19 25.40 -2.55
C ASN A 11 9.51 25.80 -1.10
N GLN A 12 8.98 26.95 -0.66
CA GLN A 12 9.35 27.58 0.61
C GLN A 12 8.30 27.39 1.71
N GLY A 13 8.72 26.96 2.90
CA GLY A 13 7.87 26.80 4.10
C GLY A 13 7.72 25.34 4.57
N VAL A 14 7.20 25.14 5.79
CA VAL A 14 7.18 23.81 6.43
C VAL A 14 6.31 22.79 5.67
N ILE A 15 5.07 23.16 5.33
CA ILE A 15 4.14 22.27 4.61
C ILE A 15 4.65 21.94 3.19
N PRO A 16 5.10 22.91 2.37
CA PRO A 16 5.72 22.64 1.08
C PRO A 16 6.96 21.74 1.15
N ASN A 17 7.82 21.95 2.16
CA ASN A 17 9.04 21.16 2.33
C ASN A 17 8.77 19.73 2.81
N ILE A 18 7.70 19.49 3.58
CA ILE A 18 7.18 18.15 3.86
C ILE A 18 6.54 17.55 2.60
N GLY A 19 5.77 18.36 1.86
CA GLY A 19 5.02 17.92 0.69
C GLY A 19 5.89 17.44 -0.47
N SER A 20 7.09 17.98 -0.57
CA SER A 20 8.07 17.69 -1.62
C SER A 20 8.98 16.49 -1.34
N ARG A 21 8.78 15.78 -0.23
CA ARG A 21 9.59 14.59 0.09
C ARG A 21 9.30 13.45 -0.90
N LYS A 22 10.27 12.54 -1.07
CA LYS A 22 10.17 11.38 -1.98
C LYS A 22 8.90 10.55 -1.81
N TRP A 23 8.35 10.50 -0.60
CA TRP A 23 7.16 9.73 -0.24
C TRP A 23 5.83 10.47 -0.43
N LEU A 24 5.84 11.73 -0.87
CA LEU A 24 4.59 12.47 -1.11
C LEU A 24 4.54 12.96 -2.57
N LEU A 25 5.19 14.08 -2.86
CA LEU A 25 5.23 14.66 -4.21
C LEU A 25 6.64 15.15 -4.55
N PRO A 26 7.60 14.24 -4.82
CA PRO A 26 8.98 14.63 -5.12
C PRO A 26 9.14 15.55 -6.34
N LYS A 27 8.16 15.58 -7.24
CA LYS A 27 8.19 16.49 -8.41
C LYS A 27 8.07 17.97 -8.04
N VAL A 28 7.64 18.31 -6.82
CA VAL A 28 7.53 19.70 -6.35
C VAL A 28 8.70 20.10 -5.44
N GLN A 29 9.90 19.56 -5.69
CA GLN A 29 11.09 19.83 -4.87
C GLN A 29 11.48 21.31 -4.80
N GLY A 30 11.23 22.09 -5.86
CA GLY A 30 11.68 23.47 -6.00
C GLY A 30 12.97 23.59 -6.82
N PHE A 31 13.17 24.76 -7.42
CA PHE A 31 14.39 25.19 -8.11
C PHE A 31 15.33 25.86 -7.10
N ASP A 32 16.04 25.05 -6.34
CA ASP A 32 17.05 25.46 -5.35
C ASP A 32 18.46 25.19 -5.90
N GLU A 33 19.53 25.56 -5.18
CA GLU A 33 20.93 25.40 -5.64
C GLU A 33 21.32 23.95 -6.00
N ALA A 34 20.65 22.95 -5.44
CA ALA A 34 20.88 21.54 -5.75
C ALA A 34 19.58 20.74 -5.72
N TYR A 35 19.48 19.72 -6.57
CA TYR A 35 18.38 18.76 -6.52
C TYR A 35 18.58 17.81 -5.34
N ARG A 36 17.53 17.57 -4.54
CA ARG A 36 17.61 16.56 -3.46
C ARG A 36 17.54 15.13 -4.01
N ASP A 37 16.89 14.97 -5.16
CA ASP A 37 16.75 13.70 -5.86
C ASP A 37 16.36 13.93 -7.32
N ILE A 38 17.36 13.86 -8.21
CA ILE A 38 17.16 14.06 -9.65
C ILE A 38 16.23 13.00 -10.25
N ALA A 39 16.29 11.76 -9.75
CA ALA A 39 15.50 10.66 -10.29
C ALA A 39 14.00 10.85 -10.08
N SER A 40 13.59 11.36 -8.92
CA SER A 40 12.18 11.64 -8.63
C SER A 40 11.76 13.08 -8.97
N PHE A 41 12.72 14.00 -9.14
CA PHE A 41 12.44 15.31 -9.74
C PHE A 41 11.92 15.15 -11.17
N ASN A 42 12.57 14.28 -11.96
CA ASN A 42 12.16 13.93 -13.33
C ASN A 42 10.96 12.96 -13.40
N PHE A 43 10.10 12.93 -12.38
CA PHE A 43 8.93 12.04 -12.34
C PHE A 43 8.08 12.12 -13.61
N ASN A 44 7.83 13.31 -14.16
CA ASN A 44 7.01 13.46 -15.37
C ASN A 44 7.69 12.89 -16.63
N ALA A 45 9.03 12.91 -16.69
CA ALA A 45 9.81 12.43 -17.83
C ALA A 45 10.08 10.91 -17.77
N ARG A 46 9.77 10.25 -16.64
CA ARG A 46 10.08 8.83 -16.36
C ARG A 46 9.74 7.83 -17.48
N TYR A 47 8.70 8.10 -18.27
CA TYR A 47 8.29 7.24 -19.39
C TYR A 47 9.06 7.58 -20.66
N PHE A 48 9.11 8.87 -21.00
CA PHE A 48 9.81 9.38 -22.17
C PHE A 48 11.29 8.99 -22.13
N ASP A 49 11.97 9.28 -21.03
CA ASP A 49 13.42 9.04 -20.91
C ASP A 49 13.75 7.54 -20.99
N ARG A 50 12.87 6.67 -20.46
CA ARG A 50 13.01 5.21 -20.53
C ARG A 50 12.72 4.63 -21.91
N LEU A 51 12.14 5.40 -22.82
CA LEU A 51 11.94 5.02 -24.22
C LEU A 51 13.12 5.45 -25.09
N PHE A 52 13.58 6.70 -24.91
CA PHE A 52 14.51 7.32 -25.86
C PHE A 52 15.98 7.29 -25.43
N LEU A 53 16.29 7.19 -24.13
CA LEU A 53 17.66 7.33 -23.63
C LEU A 53 18.34 5.98 -23.33
N THR A 54 17.70 4.86 -23.68
CA THR A 54 18.17 3.51 -23.33
C THR A 54 19.39 3.07 -24.12
N GLY A 55 19.67 3.66 -25.28
CA GLY A 55 20.84 3.32 -26.11
C GLY A 55 22.15 3.96 -25.66
N LEU A 56 22.09 5.06 -24.90
CA LEU A 56 23.25 5.86 -24.53
C LEU A 56 24.06 5.19 -23.40
N SER A 57 25.39 5.34 -23.45
CA SER A 57 26.31 4.92 -22.40
C SER A 57 26.50 6.02 -21.35
N LEU A 58 27.04 5.66 -20.17
CA LEU A 58 27.40 6.65 -19.15
C LEU A 58 28.34 7.73 -19.70
N LYS A 59 29.27 7.32 -20.58
CA LYS A 59 30.24 8.24 -21.17
C LYS A 59 29.55 9.30 -22.05
N ASP A 60 28.52 8.92 -22.79
CA ASP A 60 27.75 9.86 -23.63
C ASP A 60 27.06 10.92 -22.76
N TRP A 61 26.45 10.48 -21.65
CA TRP A 61 25.83 11.38 -20.66
C TRP A 61 26.85 12.34 -20.05
N GLN A 62 28.00 11.83 -19.63
CA GLN A 62 29.06 12.64 -19.03
C GLN A 62 29.67 13.63 -20.04
N THR A 63 29.80 13.23 -21.30
CA THR A 63 30.30 14.08 -22.39
C THR A 63 29.32 15.23 -22.64
N ALA A 64 28.03 14.92 -22.82
CA ALA A 64 26.99 15.94 -23.03
C ALA A 64 26.87 16.91 -21.83
N ALA A 65 26.96 16.38 -20.59
CA ALA A 65 26.97 17.21 -19.39
C ALA A 65 28.19 18.14 -19.33
N HIS A 66 29.37 17.64 -19.73
CA HIS A 66 30.58 18.45 -19.77
C HIS A 66 30.51 19.55 -20.83
N GLU A 67 30.05 19.23 -22.04
CA GLU A 67 29.85 20.20 -23.13
C GLU A 67 28.83 21.29 -22.75
N LEU A 68 27.73 20.92 -22.08
CA LEU A 68 26.76 21.91 -21.62
C LEU A 68 27.31 22.78 -20.48
N LYS A 69 28.11 22.19 -19.57
CA LYS A 69 28.79 22.94 -18.51
C LYS A 69 29.77 23.97 -19.08
N THR A 70 30.56 23.61 -20.09
CA THR A 70 31.59 24.50 -20.66
C THR A 70 31.03 25.56 -21.60
N SER A 71 29.88 25.30 -22.23
CA SER A 71 29.23 26.26 -23.14
C SER A 71 28.39 27.34 -22.45
N LEU A 72 28.14 27.24 -21.14
CA LEU A 72 27.34 28.20 -20.39
C LEU A 72 28.23 29.06 -19.49
N SER A 73 28.75 30.18 -20.00
CA SER A 73 29.57 31.09 -19.20
C SER A 73 28.76 31.87 -18.17
N ASP A 74 29.43 32.35 -17.12
CA ASP A 74 28.82 33.22 -16.11
C ASP A 74 28.17 34.47 -16.72
N ALA A 75 28.85 35.08 -17.70
CA ALA A 75 28.37 36.27 -18.39
C ALA A 75 27.09 35.98 -19.19
N GLU A 76 27.00 34.84 -19.88
CA GLU A 76 25.80 34.46 -20.63
C GLU A 76 24.61 34.21 -19.71
N ILE A 77 24.83 33.52 -18.57
CA ILE A 77 23.78 33.28 -17.57
C ILE A 77 23.27 34.62 -17.02
N GLU A 78 24.16 35.51 -16.60
CA GLU A 78 23.78 36.81 -16.05
C GLU A 78 23.06 37.68 -17.09
N ASN A 79 23.58 37.75 -18.31
CA ASN A 79 22.97 38.52 -19.40
C ASN A 79 21.59 37.96 -19.79
N ALA A 80 21.40 36.64 -19.73
CA ALA A 80 20.10 36.03 -20.00
C ALA A 80 19.07 36.38 -18.91
N VAL A 81 19.43 36.25 -17.62
CA VAL A 81 18.51 36.55 -16.51
C VAL A 81 18.20 38.05 -16.42
N ARG A 82 19.13 38.93 -16.78
CA ARG A 82 18.90 40.39 -16.86
C ARG A 82 17.84 40.82 -17.87
N LYS A 83 17.42 39.94 -18.79
CA LYS A 83 16.31 40.21 -19.71
C LYS A 83 14.93 40.11 -19.04
N LEU A 84 14.85 39.62 -17.79
CA LEU A 84 13.62 39.68 -17.01
C LEU A 84 13.21 41.14 -16.74
N PRO A 85 11.89 41.45 -16.63
CA PRO A 85 11.44 42.78 -16.25
C PRO A 85 12.12 43.26 -14.97
N GLU A 86 12.51 44.54 -14.92
CA GLU A 86 13.31 45.10 -13.81
C GLU A 86 12.74 44.79 -12.41
N PRO A 87 11.42 44.88 -12.14
CA PRO A 87 10.87 44.52 -10.83
C PRO A 87 11.07 43.03 -10.48
N VAL A 88 10.96 42.14 -11.48
CA VAL A 88 11.18 40.70 -11.30
C VAL A 88 12.66 40.42 -11.06
N PHE A 89 13.54 41.02 -11.86
CA PHE A 89 14.98 40.87 -11.69
C PHE A 89 15.44 41.33 -10.31
N LYS A 90 14.97 42.48 -9.82
CA LYS A 90 15.29 42.97 -8.48
C LYS A 90 14.86 42.01 -7.37
N THR A 91 13.75 41.30 -7.58
CA THR A 91 13.16 40.41 -6.56
C THR A 91 13.81 39.02 -6.55
N SER A 92 14.03 38.41 -7.72
CA SER A 92 14.46 37.00 -7.83
C SER A 92 15.65 36.76 -8.75
N GLY A 93 16.10 37.76 -9.51
CA GLY A 93 17.19 37.65 -10.47
C GLY A 93 18.50 37.12 -9.87
N PRO A 94 19.02 37.70 -8.77
CA PRO A 94 20.23 37.21 -8.12
C PRO A 94 20.15 35.73 -7.70
N THR A 95 19.01 35.32 -7.12
CA THR A 95 18.79 33.92 -6.72
C THR A 95 18.72 32.98 -7.91
N ILE A 96 18.03 33.37 -8.99
CA ILE A 96 17.97 32.57 -10.23
C ILE A 96 19.37 32.39 -10.82
N ILE A 97 20.17 33.46 -10.88
CA ILE A 97 21.56 33.40 -11.37
C ILE A 97 22.38 32.43 -10.53
N ALA A 98 22.33 32.56 -9.20
CA ALA A 98 23.05 31.68 -8.29
C ALA A 98 22.66 30.21 -8.48
N ASN A 99 21.36 29.91 -8.55
CA ASN A 99 20.85 28.55 -8.73
C ASN A 99 21.25 27.96 -10.09
N ILE A 100 21.15 28.71 -11.20
CA ILE A 100 21.59 28.24 -12.53
C ILE A 100 23.09 27.94 -12.54
N LYS A 101 23.91 28.83 -11.97
CA LYS A 101 25.36 28.60 -11.86
C LYS A 101 25.65 27.35 -11.03
N SER A 102 24.98 27.17 -9.90
CA SER A 102 25.11 25.97 -9.07
C SER A 102 24.70 24.69 -9.83
N HIS A 103 23.60 24.70 -10.57
CA HIS A 103 23.16 23.56 -11.38
C HIS A 103 24.17 23.21 -12.46
N ARG A 104 24.72 24.22 -13.13
CA ARG A 104 25.80 24.04 -14.11
C ARG A 104 27.01 23.33 -13.48
N GLU A 105 27.37 23.68 -12.24
CA GLU A 105 28.48 23.04 -11.53
C GLU A 105 28.19 21.57 -11.19
N HIS A 106 26.96 21.25 -10.78
CA HIS A 106 26.52 19.89 -10.41
C HIS A 106 26.12 19.01 -11.60
N LEU A 107 26.03 19.56 -12.81
CA LEU A 107 25.44 18.89 -13.97
C LEU A 107 26.03 17.50 -14.27
N LEU A 108 27.35 17.34 -14.12
CA LEU A 108 28.01 16.04 -14.33
C LEU A 108 27.57 14.99 -13.30
N GLN A 109 27.40 15.40 -12.04
CA GLN A 109 26.91 14.53 -10.97
C GLN A 109 25.46 14.14 -11.22
N ASP A 110 24.60 15.13 -11.50
CA ASP A 110 23.16 14.91 -11.73
C ASP A 110 22.91 14.02 -12.95
N ALA A 111 23.64 14.25 -14.06
CA ALA A 111 23.58 13.42 -15.25
C ALA A 111 24.02 11.96 -14.96
N THR A 112 25.08 11.79 -14.17
CA THR A 112 25.58 10.46 -13.77
C THR A 112 24.55 9.73 -12.89
N GLU A 113 24.01 10.39 -11.87
CA GLU A 113 23.00 9.82 -10.98
C GLU A 113 21.73 9.43 -11.74
N TYR A 114 21.27 10.31 -12.65
CA TYR A 114 20.06 10.04 -13.43
C TYR A 114 20.27 8.92 -14.45
N TYR A 115 21.43 8.85 -15.12
CA TYR A 115 21.79 7.71 -15.97
C TYR A 115 21.72 6.39 -15.18
N LEU A 116 22.34 6.32 -13.99
CA LEU A 116 22.35 5.10 -13.18
C LEU A 116 20.93 4.67 -12.76
N PHE A 117 20.04 5.64 -12.50
CA PHE A 117 18.64 5.37 -12.24
C PHE A 117 17.90 4.76 -13.44
N LEU A 118 18.15 5.28 -14.65
CA LEU A 118 17.55 4.74 -15.88
C LEU A 118 18.15 3.37 -16.24
N ALA A 119 19.47 3.22 -16.12
CA ALA A 119 20.23 2.02 -16.47
C ALA A 119 19.97 0.82 -15.56
N LYS A 120 19.43 1.02 -14.35
CA LYS A 120 19.13 -0.07 -13.41
C LYS A 120 18.21 -1.14 -14.01
N GLU A 121 17.19 -0.71 -14.76
CA GLU A 121 16.23 -1.58 -15.46
C GLU A 121 15.94 -1.01 -16.85
N VAL A 122 16.32 -1.74 -17.89
CA VAL A 122 16.25 -1.26 -19.28
C VAL A 122 15.33 -2.15 -20.11
N ASN A 123 14.41 -1.52 -20.83
CA ASN A 123 13.64 -2.15 -21.90
C ASN A 123 14.39 -1.92 -23.22
N VAL A 124 14.64 -2.99 -23.97
CA VAL A 124 15.08 -2.95 -25.36
C VAL A 124 13.90 -3.46 -26.16
N VAL A 125 13.34 -2.60 -27.02
CA VAL A 125 12.04 -2.83 -27.67
C VAL A 125 12.27 -2.89 -29.17
N GLY A 126 11.78 -3.95 -29.80
CA GLY A 126 11.71 -4.11 -31.25
C GLY A 126 10.58 -3.31 -31.87
N SER A 127 10.03 -3.81 -32.95
CA SER A 127 8.90 -3.24 -33.68
C SER A 127 7.91 -4.34 -34.09
N ASP A 128 6.87 -4.01 -34.84
CA ASP A 128 5.97 -5.03 -35.42
C ASP A 128 6.56 -5.63 -36.72
N LYS A 129 7.87 -5.87 -36.75
CA LYS A 129 8.63 -6.40 -37.90
C LYS A 129 9.66 -7.42 -37.40
N ASN A 130 10.25 -8.16 -38.32
CA ASN A 130 11.21 -9.20 -37.98
C ASN A 130 12.54 -8.58 -37.51
N GLU A 131 12.92 -8.85 -36.28
CA GLU A 131 14.18 -8.43 -35.68
C GLU A 131 14.99 -9.61 -35.11
N GLN A 132 16.31 -9.48 -35.14
CA GLN A 132 17.24 -10.37 -34.46
C GLN A 132 17.85 -9.67 -33.25
N PHE A 133 17.65 -10.26 -32.07
CA PHE A 133 18.22 -9.85 -30.80
C PHE A 133 19.39 -10.78 -30.45
N ASP A 134 20.61 -10.28 -30.56
CA ASP A 134 21.82 -10.99 -30.13
C ASP A 134 22.28 -10.47 -28.76
N VAL A 135 22.34 -11.38 -27.80
CA VAL A 135 22.74 -11.11 -26.43
C VAL A 135 23.94 -11.96 -26.08
N VAL A 136 25.07 -11.31 -25.83
CA VAL A 136 26.35 -11.97 -25.57
C VAL A 136 26.83 -11.57 -24.19
N ARG A 137 26.82 -12.52 -23.25
CA ARG A 137 27.49 -12.38 -21.95
C ARG A 137 28.99 -12.55 -22.18
N GLN A 138 29.72 -11.45 -22.24
CA GLN A 138 31.13 -11.43 -22.63
C GLN A 138 32.04 -11.87 -21.47
N ASP A 139 31.74 -11.36 -20.28
CA ASP A 139 32.44 -11.66 -19.03
C ASP A 139 31.52 -11.33 -17.83
N ASP A 140 32.05 -11.48 -16.60
CA ASP A 140 31.29 -11.28 -15.36
C ASP A 140 30.77 -9.85 -15.14
N GLU A 141 31.27 -8.88 -15.92
CA GLU A 141 30.89 -7.48 -15.85
C GLU A 141 30.13 -7.00 -17.09
N ASN A 142 30.42 -7.52 -18.28
CA ASN A 142 29.94 -7.00 -19.56
C ASN A 142 28.94 -7.94 -20.26
N THR A 143 27.82 -7.38 -20.70
CA THR A 143 26.85 -8.05 -21.57
C THR A 143 26.47 -7.14 -22.72
N ARG A 144 26.78 -7.55 -23.94
CA ARG A 144 26.47 -6.80 -25.15
C ARG A 144 25.14 -7.24 -25.73
N ILE A 145 24.33 -6.27 -26.12
CA ILE A 145 23.07 -6.48 -26.83
C ILE A 145 23.12 -5.73 -28.15
N THR A 146 22.75 -6.43 -29.21
CA THR A 146 22.61 -5.90 -30.56
C THR A 146 21.25 -6.30 -31.10
N VAL A 147 20.49 -5.35 -31.61
CA VAL A 147 19.21 -5.59 -32.30
C VAL A 147 19.36 -5.17 -33.75
N ARG A 148 19.05 -6.09 -34.67
CA ARG A 148 19.17 -5.87 -36.12
C ARG A 148 17.86 -6.21 -36.81
N LYS A 149 17.49 -5.41 -37.79
CA LYS A 149 16.35 -5.68 -38.65
C LYS A 149 16.64 -6.86 -39.58
N ILE A 150 15.66 -7.74 -39.73
CA ILE A 150 15.66 -8.82 -40.73
C ILE A 150 14.82 -8.37 -41.93
N ASN A 151 15.39 -8.43 -43.14
CA ASN A 151 14.68 -8.07 -44.36
C ASN A 151 13.73 -9.19 -44.81
N LYS A 152 13.02 -8.98 -45.94
CA LYS A 152 12.07 -9.97 -46.48
C LYS A 152 12.73 -11.25 -46.99
N ASP A 153 14.01 -11.18 -47.33
CA ASP A 153 14.81 -12.30 -47.84
C ASP A 153 15.47 -13.10 -46.70
N GLY A 154 15.26 -12.69 -45.44
CA GLY A 154 15.82 -13.33 -44.25
C GLY A 154 17.24 -12.88 -43.90
N GLU A 155 17.77 -11.84 -44.55
CA GLU A 155 19.10 -11.29 -44.29
C GLU A 155 19.07 -10.15 -43.28
N LEU A 156 20.19 -9.97 -42.56
CA LEU A 156 20.35 -8.91 -41.58
C LEU A 156 20.73 -7.60 -42.27
N GLU A 157 19.98 -6.53 -41.97
CA GLU A 157 20.13 -5.23 -42.64
C GLU A 157 20.73 -4.17 -41.68
N GLN A 158 19.87 -3.46 -40.95
CA GLN A 158 20.24 -2.29 -40.15
C GLN A 158 20.33 -2.64 -38.66
N THR A 159 21.38 -2.17 -37.98
CA THR A 159 21.43 -2.16 -36.51
C THR A 159 20.51 -1.08 -35.96
N LEU A 160 19.48 -1.51 -35.24
CA LEU A 160 18.48 -0.64 -34.62
C LEU A 160 18.90 -0.21 -33.21
N TYR A 161 19.61 -1.08 -32.50
CA TYR A 161 20.06 -0.84 -31.14
C TYR A 161 21.37 -1.59 -30.89
N GLU A 162 22.33 -0.94 -30.23
CA GLU A 162 23.52 -1.59 -29.71
C GLU A 162 23.95 -0.95 -28.40
N ARG A 163 24.17 -1.77 -27.36
CA ARG A 163 24.71 -1.30 -26.09
C ARG A 163 25.46 -2.41 -25.37
N ASN A 164 26.59 -2.04 -24.77
CA ASN A 164 27.28 -2.88 -23.79
C ASN A 164 26.83 -2.48 -22.37
N PHE A 165 26.19 -3.42 -21.68
CA PHE A 165 25.67 -3.22 -20.32
C PHE A 165 26.64 -3.77 -19.28
N LYS A 166 26.72 -3.07 -18.15
CA LYS A 166 27.56 -3.45 -17.01
C LYS A 166 26.78 -4.01 -15.84
N THR A 167 27.27 -5.06 -15.18
CA THR A 167 26.60 -5.64 -13.98
C THR A 167 26.63 -4.74 -12.75
N SER A 168 27.60 -3.81 -12.69
CA SER A 168 27.63 -2.74 -11.70
C SER A 168 26.50 -1.73 -11.87
N GLU A 169 26.13 -1.40 -13.11
CA GLU A 169 25.15 -0.36 -13.47
C GLU A 169 23.72 -0.92 -13.61
N THR A 170 23.57 -2.08 -14.26
CA THR A 170 22.29 -2.67 -14.66
C THR A 170 21.94 -3.89 -13.81
N LYS A 171 20.66 -4.08 -13.49
CA LYS A 171 20.17 -5.26 -12.77
C LYS A 171 19.27 -6.15 -13.63
N GLU A 172 18.53 -5.56 -14.54
CA GLU A 172 17.58 -6.27 -15.39
C GLU A 172 17.48 -5.64 -16.77
N ILE A 173 17.44 -6.48 -17.79
CA ILE A 173 17.18 -6.11 -19.17
C ILE A 173 15.95 -6.89 -19.63
N ARG A 174 15.02 -6.19 -20.29
CA ARG A 174 13.79 -6.76 -20.84
C ARG A 174 13.80 -6.54 -22.35
N LEU A 175 13.85 -7.63 -23.11
CA LEU A 175 13.81 -7.62 -24.56
C LEU A 175 12.37 -7.87 -24.98
N TYR A 176 11.78 -6.95 -25.72
CA TYR A 176 10.43 -7.09 -26.27
C TYR A 176 10.52 -7.22 -27.78
N GLY A 177 10.03 -8.33 -28.33
CA GLY A 177 9.89 -8.54 -29.76
C GLY A 177 8.78 -7.69 -30.36
N LEU A 178 7.61 -7.67 -29.70
CA LEU A 178 6.35 -7.04 -30.14
C LEU A 178 5.62 -7.85 -31.23
N GLY A 179 5.95 -7.69 -32.50
CA GLY A 179 5.28 -8.40 -33.60
C GLY A 179 6.27 -8.70 -34.71
N GLY A 180 5.89 -9.57 -35.65
CA GLY A 180 6.85 -10.16 -36.59
C GLY A 180 7.53 -11.41 -36.01
N ASN A 181 8.23 -12.13 -36.89
CA ASN A 181 8.89 -13.38 -36.50
C ASN A 181 10.31 -13.09 -36.01
N ASP A 182 10.48 -12.94 -34.70
CA ASP A 182 11.75 -12.50 -34.11
C ASP A 182 12.70 -13.66 -33.80
N VAL A 183 13.98 -13.35 -33.78
CA VAL A 183 15.05 -14.30 -33.44
C VAL A 183 15.83 -13.80 -32.23
N PHE A 184 15.78 -14.54 -31.13
CA PHE A 184 16.54 -14.25 -29.92
C PHE A 184 17.68 -15.24 -29.73
N ASN A 185 18.92 -14.74 -29.79
CA ASN A 185 20.12 -15.53 -29.55
C ASN A 185 20.82 -15.06 -28.27
N LEU A 186 20.86 -15.91 -27.26
CA LEU A 186 21.51 -15.63 -25.98
C LEU A 186 22.63 -16.64 -25.72
N SER A 187 23.86 -16.14 -25.64
CA SER A 187 25.09 -16.94 -25.48
C SER A 187 26.06 -16.38 -24.43
N GLY A 188 27.09 -17.17 -24.09
CA GLY A 188 28.14 -16.83 -23.13
C GLY A 188 28.06 -17.65 -21.84
N ASN A 189 29.21 -17.86 -21.20
CA ASN A 189 29.35 -18.63 -19.96
C ASN A 189 30.13 -17.80 -18.94
N VAL A 190 29.46 -17.36 -17.87
CA VAL A 190 29.99 -16.41 -16.89
C VAL A 190 29.62 -16.84 -15.46
N ASN A 191 30.34 -16.39 -14.44
CA ASN A 191 30.00 -16.64 -13.04
C ASN A 191 28.95 -15.63 -12.53
N LYS A 192 28.96 -14.42 -13.08
CA LYS A 192 28.04 -13.33 -12.72
C LYS A 192 27.44 -12.72 -13.99
N GLY A 193 26.14 -12.43 -13.96
CA GLY A 193 25.45 -11.90 -15.13
C GLY A 193 24.16 -11.15 -14.81
N LEU A 194 23.73 -10.35 -15.78
CA LEU A 194 22.49 -9.58 -15.72
C LEU A 194 21.27 -10.51 -15.80
N LYS A 195 20.17 -10.11 -15.16
CA LYS A 195 18.88 -10.76 -15.40
C LYS A 195 18.37 -10.33 -16.77
N ILE A 196 18.09 -11.29 -17.64
CA ILE A 196 17.55 -11.06 -18.97
C ILE A 196 16.17 -11.68 -19.05
N ARG A 197 15.19 -10.89 -19.47
CA ARG A 197 13.85 -11.34 -19.82
C ARG A 197 13.69 -11.20 -21.32
N ILE A 198 13.30 -12.29 -21.96
CA ILE A 198 12.86 -12.31 -23.35
C ILE A 198 11.35 -12.36 -23.31
N ILE A 199 10.71 -11.36 -23.91
CA ILE A 199 9.27 -11.25 -24.08
C ILE A 199 9.02 -11.28 -25.59
N GLY A 200 8.41 -12.36 -26.06
CA GLY A 200 8.06 -12.53 -27.46
C GLY A 200 6.93 -11.61 -27.90
N GLY A 201 6.38 -11.91 -29.08
CA GLY A 201 5.36 -11.12 -29.73
C GLY A 201 4.01 -11.80 -29.93
N GLU A 202 3.18 -11.25 -30.81
CA GLU A 202 1.95 -11.93 -31.26
C GLU A 202 2.23 -13.02 -32.30
N ASP A 203 3.36 -12.91 -33.01
CA ASP A 203 3.80 -13.79 -34.09
C ASP A 203 4.80 -14.86 -33.61
N ASN A 204 5.36 -15.65 -34.53
CA ASN A 204 6.19 -16.81 -34.18
C ASN A 204 7.65 -16.44 -33.96
N ASP A 205 8.16 -16.73 -32.78
CA ASP A 205 9.52 -16.42 -32.38
C ASP A 205 10.43 -17.65 -32.30
N ARG A 206 11.70 -17.45 -32.62
CA ARG A 206 12.76 -18.45 -32.42
C ARG A 206 13.72 -17.99 -31.34
N ILE A 207 13.75 -18.73 -30.22
CA ILE A 207 14.53 -18.39 -29.04
C ILE A 207 15.58 -19.46 -28.77
N THR A 208 16.85 -19.10 -28.98
CA THR A 208 18.00 -19.93 -28.62
C THR A 208 18.74 -19.31 -27.43
N ALA A 209 18.54 -19.88 -26.25
CA ALA A 209 19.11 -19.37 -25.00
C ALA A 209 20.01 -20.42 -24.32
N THR A 210 21.26 -20.53 -24.81
CA THR A 210 22.25 -21.54 -24.40
C THR A 210 23.30 -21.01 -23.41
N SER A 211 23.23 -19.73 -23.07
CA SER A 211 24.12 -19.11 -22.09
C SER A 211 24.03 -19.72 -20.69
N HIS A 212 25.09 -19.56 -19.89
CA HIS A 212 25.14 -19.96 -18.48
C HIS A 212 25.60 -18.81 -17.57
N VAL A 213 25.00 -18.72 -16.39
CA VAL A 213 25.43 -17.85 -15.29
C VAL A 213 25.56 -18.70 -14.03
N GLY A 214 26.71 -18.62 -13.37
CA GLY A 214 26.95 -19.28 -12.09
C GLY A 214 25.98 -18.85 -10.98
N GLY A 215 25.87 -19.70 -9.95
CA GLY A 215 25.08 -19.44 -8.75
C GLY A 215 23.70 -20.13 -8.72
N ILE A 216 23.00 -19.94 -7.60
CA ILE A 216 21.77 -20.70 -7.26
C ILE A 216 20.56 -20.21 -8.07
N GLY A 217 20.56 -18.93 -8.46
CA GLY A 217 19.42 -18.27 -9.10
C GLY A 217 19.58 -18.17 -10.61
N LYS A 218 18.58 -18.65 -11.36
CA LYS A 218 18.46 -18.42 -12.81
C LYS A 218 18.29 -16.93 -13.14
N LYS A 219 18.89 -16.50 -14.24
CA LYS A 219 18.99 -15.14 -14.77
C LYS A 219 18.33 -14.97 -16.13
N THR A 220 18.06 -16.05 -16.87
CA THR A 220 17.32 -15.99 -18.14
C THR A 220 15.87 -16.43 -17.96
N PHE A 221 14.95 -15.58 -18.38
CA PHE A 221 13.51 -15.79 -18.25
C PHE A 221 12.84 -15.57 -19.61
N ILE A 222 12.05 -16.54 -20.07
CA ILE A 222 11.40 -16.51 -21.38
C ILE A 222 9.88 -16.42 -21.17
N TYR A 223 9.28 -15.40 -21.75
CA TYR A 223 7.85 -15.10 -21.73
C TYR A 223 7.35 -15.10 -23.17
N ASP A 224 6.43 -16.01 -23.46
CA ASP A 224 5.85 -16.11 -24.80
C ASP A 224 4.54 -16.92 -24.80
N THR A 225 3.83 -16.93 -25.92
CA THR A 225 2.77 -17.91 -26.16
C THR A 225 3.35 -19.32 -26.30
N ARG A 226 2.58 -20.33 -25.90
CA ARG A 226 3.03 -21.73 -25.95
C ARG A 226 3.04 -22.33 -27.36
N GLN A 227 2.23 -21.80 -28.27
CA GLN A 227 2.11 -22.31 -29.63
C GLN A 227 2.87 -21.39 -30.59
N GLY A 228 3.38 -21.96 -31.70
CA GLY A 228 4.04 -21.19 -32.76
C GLY A 228 5.56 -21.02 -32.61
N ASN A 229 6.08 -21.11 -31.38
CA ASN A 229 7.45 -20.72 -31.06
C ASN A 229 8.45 -21.88 -31.03
N GLU A 230 9.66 -21.62 -31.53
CA GLU A 230 10.79 -22.56 -31.51
C GLU A 230 11.74 -22.24 -30.34
N LEU A 231 11.76 -23.07 -29.30
CA LEU A 231 12.53 -22.81 -28.08
C LEU A 231 13.69 -23.83 -27.92
N ASN A 232 14.93 -23.36 -28.01
CA ASN A 232 16.14 -24.09 -27.64
C ASN A 232 16.74 -23.50 -26.35
N LEU A 233 16.35 -24.05 -25.20
CA LEU A 233 16.66 -23.49 -23.89
C LEU A 233 17.69 -24.35 -23.13
N GLY A 234 18.80 -23.75 -22.74
CA GLY A 234 19.77 -24.35 -21.82
C GLY A 234 19.22 -24.48 -20.39
N SER A 235 19.93 -25.23 -19.54
CA SER A 235 19.52 -25.48 -18.14
C SER A 235 19.44 -24.23 -17.26
N GLU A 236 20.03 -23.10 -17.72
CA GLU A 236 19.98 -21.81 -17.04
C GLU A 236 18.65 -21.06 -17.28
N SER A 237 17.90 -21.42 -18.31
CA SER A 237 16.71 -20.71 -18.73
C SER A 237 15.45 -21.15 -17.96
N LYS A 238 14.63 -20.19 -17.54
CA LYS A 238 13.28 -20.44 -17.01
C LYS A 238 12.22 -20.16 -18.07
N ASN A 239 11.44 -21.19 -18.39
CA ASN A 239 10.32 -21.08 -19.31
C ASN A 239 9.05 -20.64 -18.57
N PHE A 240 8.53 -19.46 -18.92
CA PHE A 240 7.26 -18.90 -18.45
C PHE A 240 6.21 -18.80 -19.57
N THR A 241 6.32 -19.60 -20.64
CA THR A 241 5.34 -19.56 -21.72
C THR A 241 3.93 -19.93 -21.25
N SER A 242 2.96 -19.20 -21.79
CA SER A 242 1.56 -19.23 -21.36
C SER A 242 0.62 -19.47 -22.54
N ALA A 243 -0.60 -19.92 -22.25
CA ALA A 243 -1.69 -19.88 -23.22
C ALA A 243 -2.40 -18.50 -23.22
N ASP A 244 -2.13 -17.69 -22.20
CA ASP A 244 -2.65 -16.33 -22.04
C ASP A 244 -1.73 -15.36 -22.78
N THR A 245 -2.21 -14.75 -23.87
CA THR A 245 -1.44 -13.83 -24.74
C THR A 245 -0.99 -12.57 -24.01
N THR A 246 -1.63 -12.21 -22.89
CA THR A 246 -1.23 -11.05 -22.08
C THR A 246 0.18 -11.18 -21.50
N VAL A 247 0.78 -12.38 -21.53
CA VAL A 247 2.18 -12.61 -21.14
C VAL A 247 3.16 -11.76 -21.96
N ASN A 248 2.81 -11.43 -23.21
CA ASN A 248 3.60 -10.63 -24.14
C ASN A 248 3.31 -9.13 -24.08
N THR A 249 2.44 -8.68 -23.16
CA THR A 249 2.01 -7.28 -23.09
C THR A 249 3.20 -6.34 -22.83
N TYR A 250 3.37 -5.38 -23.72
CA TYR A 250 4.24 -4.23 -23.52
C TYR A 250 3.41 -2.99 -23.16
N ASP A 251 3.72 -2.37 -22.02
CA ASP A 251 3.16 -1.08 -21.61
C ASP A 251 4.28 -0.05 -21.44
N PRO A 252 4.38 0.97 -22.31
CA PRO A 252 5.40 2.02 -22.18
C PRO A 252 5.22 2.88 -20.92
N HIS A 253 4.06 2.82 -20.27
CA HIS A 253 3.74 3.53 -19.03
C HIS A 253 3.83 2.65 -17.77
N ALA A 254 4.39 1.44 -17.88
CA ALA A 254 4.44 0.47 -16.79
C ALA A 254 5.35 0.88 -15.62
N PHE A 255 6.34 1.76 -15.85
CA PHE A 255 7.31 2.12 -14.81
C PHE A 255 6.65 2.85 -13.63
N LYS A 256 6.84 2.30 -12.43
CA LYS A 256 6.42 2.86 -11.16
C LYS A 256 7.64 2.97 -10.25
N TYR A 257 7.70 4.00 -9.41
CA TYR A 257 8.75 4.12 -8.40
C TYR A 257 8.45 3.20 -7.22
N ASP A 258 9.52 2.68 -6.61
CA ASP A 258 9.43 2.11 -5.27
C ASP A 258 9.00 3.21 -4.28
N TYR A 259 8.15 2.85 -3.33
CA TYR A 259 7.65 3.74 -2.30
C TYR A 259 8.26 3.38 -0.95
N LEU A 260 8.67 4.39 -0.19
CA LEU A 260 9.00 4.29 1.23
C LEU A 260 8.56 5.57 1.92
N GLY A 261 7.52 5.49 2.74
CA GLY A 261 6.98 6.65 3.44
C GLY A 261 6.69 6.38 4.92
N PRO A 262 6.71 7.42 5.77
CA PRO A 262 6.35 7.30 7.16
C PRO A 262 4.84 7.07 7.31
N LEU A 263 4.44 6.47 8.43
CA LEU A 263 3.07 6.36 8.87
C LEU A 263 2.95 6.99 10.25
N GLY A 264 1.94 7.84 10.42
CA GLY A 264 1.53 8.39 11.70
C GLY A 264 0.15 7.90 12.07
N ALA A 265 -0.08 7.71 13.36
CA ALA A 265 -1.42 7.60 13.92
C ALA A 265 -1.53 8.56 15.11
N LEU A 266 -2.61 9.31 15.16
CA LEU A 266 -2.98 10.14 16.31
C LEU A 266 -4.48 9.96 16.51
N GLY A 267 -4.89 9.78 17.74
CA GLY A 267 -6.31 9.77 18.06
C GLY A 267 -6.56 9.87 19.55
N TYR A 268 -7.84 10.04 19.86
CA TYR A 268 -8.33 10.09 21.23
C TYR A 268 -9.63 9.30 21.30
N ASN A 269 -9.72 8.40 22.27
CA ASN A 269 -10.97 7.79 22.68
C ASN A 269 -11.03 7.69 24.21
N ARG A 270 -12.22 7.52 24.79
CA ARG A 270 -12.38 7.53 26.25
C ARG A 270 -11.77 6.32 26.97
N ASP A 271 -11.40 5.26 26.25
CA ASP A 271 -10.89 4.01 26.82
C ASP A 271 -9.35 3.95 26.79
N ASP A 272 -8.73 4.33 25.68
CA ASP A 272 -7.27 4.39 25.49
C ASP A 272 -6.68 5.78 25.80
N GLY A 273 -7.53 6.79 25.99
CA GLY A 273 -7.14 8.19 26.11
C GLY A 273 -6.53 8.70 24.81
N PHE A 274 -5.56 9.61 24.93
CA PHE A 274 -4.71 9.96 23.80
C PHE A 274 -3.81 8.78 23.44
N PHE A 275 -3.63 8.56 22.15
CA PHE A 275 -2.64 7.61 21.64
C PHE A 275 -1.90 8.21 20.45
N ILE A 276 -0.63 7.83 20.34
CA ILE A 276 0.22 8.15 19.19
C ILE A 276 0.72 6.85 18.56
N GLY A 277 1.01 6.90 17.28
CA GLY A 277 1.66 5.80 16.58
C GLY A 277 2.59 6.29 15.50
N ALA A 278 3.65 5.52 15.30
CA ALA A 278 4.67 5.76 14.31
C ALA A 278 4.99 4.44 13.58
N GLY A 279 5.33 4.56 12.31
CA GLY A 279 5.56 3.42 11.46
C GLY A 279 6.06 3.82 10.09
N PHE A 280 6.09 2.85 9.18
CA PHE A 280 6.45 3.07 7.80
C PHE A 280 5.68 2.14 6.88
N SER A 281 5.54 2.55 5.62
CA SER A 281 5.06 1.72 4.54
C SER A 281 6.08 1.73 3.41
N THR A 282 6.36 0.54 2.88
CA THR A 282 7.19 0.36 1.70
C THR A 282 6.44 -0.43 0.64
N GLN A 283 6.61 -0.06 -0.61
CA GLN A 283 6.12 -0.81 -1.76
C GLN A 283 7.27 -0.98 -2.75
N LYS A 284 7.53 -2.22 -3.13
CA LYS A 284 8.53 -2.56 -4.13
C LYS A 284 7.83 -2.94 -5.42
N GLN A 285 8.23 -2.33 -6.52
CA GLN A 285 7.71 -2.62 -7.85
C GLN A 285 8.42 -3.82 -8.46
N GLY A 286 7.80 -4.44 -9.47
CA GLY A 286 8.39 -5.58 -10.17
C GLY A 286 7.78 -5.79 -11.55
N PHE A 287 8.50 -6.56 -12.37
CA PHE A 287 8.09 -6.89 -13.74
C PHE A 287 6.69 -7.52 -13.77
N GLN A 288 5.78 -6.91 -14.52
CA GLN A 288 4.38 -7.32 -14.68
C GLN A 288 3.66 -7.58 -13.33
N LYS A 289 3.99 -6.81 -12.28
CA LYS A 289 3.29 -6.88 -10.97
C LYS A 289 2.40 -5.65 -10.80
N ASP A 290 1.11 -5.88 -10.56
CA ASP A 290 0.14 -4.82 -10.31
C ASP A 290 -0.69 -5.10 -9.03
N PRO A 291 -0.79 -4.14 -8.08
CA PRO A 291 -0.26 -2.78 -8.11
C PRO A 291 1.24 -2.65 -7.77
N PHE A 292 1.85 -3.65 -7.14
CA PHE A 292 3.26 -3.72 -6.72
C PHE A 292 3.70 -5.18 -6.59
N ALA A 293 5.00 -5.46 -6.48
CA ALA A 293 5.51 -6.81 -6.21
C ALA A 293 5.40 -7.21 -4.73
N SER A 294 5.74 -6.29 -3.84
CA SER A 294 5.51 -6.46 -2.40
C SER A 294 5.17 -5.13 -1.74
N SER A 295 4.34 -5.18 -0.71
CA SER A 295 4.02 -4.05 0.16
C SER A 295 4.14 -4.47 1.60
N HIS A 296 4.82 -3.65 2.40
CA HIS A 296 4.93 -3.84 3.84
C HIS A 296 4.43 -2.59 4.54
N ARG A 297 3.64 -2.78 5.60
CA ARG A 297 3.15 -1.73 6.48
C ARG A 297 3.44 -2.14 7.90
N VAL A 298 4.20 -1.34 8.64
CA VAL A 298 4.45 -1.52 10.08
C VAL A 298 3.92 -0.28 10.79
N LEU A 299 3.14 -0.47 11.85
CA LEU A 299 2.66 0.63 12.69
C LEU A 299 2.64 0.22 14.15
N ALA A 300 3.45 0.90 14.97
CA ALA A 300 3.43 0.77 16.42
C ALA A 300 2.56 1.91 16.99
N ARG A 301 1.69 1.60 17.96
CA ARG A 301 0.88 2.57 18.69
C ARG A 301 1.12 2.44 20.18
N TYR A 302 1.14 3.58 20.86
CA TYR A 302 1.20 3.70 22.31
C TYR A 302 -0.02 4.48 22.81
N ALA A 303 -0.78 3.86 23.71
CA ALA A 303 -1.92 4.48 24.39
C ALA A 303 -1.49 4.97 25.76
N PHE A 304 -1.62 6.27 26.01
CA PHE A 304 -1.09 6.89 27.23
C PHE A 304 -1.91 6.56 28.48
N LEU A 305 -3.23 6.38 28.35
CA LEU A 305 -4.10 6.09 29.50
C LEU A 305 -3.91 4.66 30.02
N THR A 306 -3.69 3.71 29.11
CA THR A 306 -3.53 2.27 29.45
C THR A 306 -2.07 1.85 29.53
N GLN A 307 -1.14 2.71 29.10
CA GLN A 307 0.30 2.42 28.99
C GLN A 307 0.57 1.15 28.16
N SER A 308 -0.22 0.95 27.10
CA SER A 308 -0.14 -0.25 26.27
C SER A 308 0.45 0.04 24.89
N PHE A 309 1.28 -0.88 24.41
CA PHE A 309 1.75 -0.91 23.03
C PHE A 309 0.99 -1.95 22.19
N ARG A 310 0.70 -1.57 20.96
CA ARG A 310 0.22 -2.44 19.89
C ARG A 310 1.11 -2.29 18.66
N ILE A 311 1.51 -3.38 18.05
CA ILE A 311 2.30 -3.40 16.82
C ILE A 311 1.52 -4.17 15.77
N ASP A 312 1.21 -3.50 14.66
CA ASP A 312 0.58 -4.11 13.50
C ASP A 312 1.59 -4.18 12.35
N TYR A 313 1.75 -5.37 11.77
CA TYR A 313 2.44 -5.58 10.50
C TYR A 313 1.50 -6.20 9.47
N GLN A 314 1.52 -5.66 8.26
CA GLN A 314 0.82 -6.21 7.10
C GLN A 314 1.80 -6.31 5.93
N GLY A 315 2.02 -7.53 5.46
CA GLY A 315 2.76 -7.84 4.24
C GLY A 315 1.79 -8.31 3.15
N TYR A 316 1.95 -7.80 1.92
CA TYR A 316 1.25 -8.28 0.74
C TYR A 316 2.27 -8.55 -0.36
N PHE A 317 2.19 -9.71 -1.00
CA PHE A 317 3.07 -10.14 -2.07
C PHE A 317 2.21 -10.54 -3.26
N THR A 318 2.41 -9.87 -4.39
CA THR A 318 1.65 -10.13 -5.60
C THR A 318 2.31 -11.24 -6.40
N ASP A 319 1.51 -12.23 -6.80
CA ASP A 319 1.93 -13.29 -7.72
C ASP A 319 3.23 -13.99 -7.23
N ILE A 320 3.28 -14.38 -5.95
CA ILE A 320 4.46 -15.03 -5.35
C ILE A 320 4.75 -16.37 -6.03
N ILE A 321 3.71 -17.10 -6.42
CA ILE A 321 3.77 -18.32 -7.22
C ILE A 321 2.70 -18.21 -8.32
N ARG A 322 3.12 -17.97 -9.57
CA ARG A 322 2.20 -17.70 -10.69
C ARG A 322 1.21 -16.58 -10.33
N LYS A 323 -0.11 -16.78 -10.46
CA LYS A 323 -1.16 -15.81 -10.14
C LYS A 323 -1.65 -15.87 -8.67
N ILE A 324 -0.85 -16.48 -7.78
CA ILE A 324 -1.18 -16.62 -6.35
C ILE A 324 -0.53 -15.47 -5.59
N ASP A 325 -1.35 -14.67 -4.93
CA ASP A 325 -0.97 -13.64 -3.98
C ASP A 325 -0.79 -14.24 -2.57
N MET A 326 0.02 -13.58 -1.75
CA MET A 326 0.20 -13.92 -0.34
C MET A 326 0.03 -12.68 0.54
N GLN A 327 -0.74 -12.81 1.61
CA GLN A 327 -0.90 -11.80 2.64
C GLN A 327 -0.43 -12.35 3.99
N VAL A 328 0.40 -11.59 4.71
CA VAL A 328 0.83 -11.90 6.07
C VAL A 328 0.37 -10.79 6.99
N ASN A 329 -0.32 -11.14 8.07
CA ASN A 329 -0.68 -10.17 9.11
C ASN A 329 -0.08 -10.63 10.44
N VAL A 330 0.46 -9.67 11.19
CA VAL A 330 0.93 -9.87 12.56
C VAL A 330 0.36 -8.74 13.41
N ASP A 331 -0.36 -9.09 14.48
CA ASP A 331 -0.85 -8.16 15.51
C ASP A 331 -0.27 -8.60 16.86
N MET A 332 0.47 -7.70 17.49
CA MET A 332 1.09 -7.94 18.79
C MET A 332 0.57 -6.90 19.77
N ARG A 333 -0.02 -7.37 20.87
CA ARG A 333 -0.53 -6.55 21.97
C ARG A 333 0.23 -6.88 23.24
N THR A 334 0.89 -5.88 23.80
CA THR A 334 1.73 -6.04 25.00
C THR A 334 0.90 -6.38 26.24
N PRO A 335 1.48 -6.96 27.32
CA PRO A 335 0.73 -7.46 28.48
C PRO A 335 -0.19 -6.45 29.19
N ASN A 336 0.06 -5.15 29.04
CA ASN A 336 -0.78 -4.09 29.61
C ASN A 336 -1.89 -3.64 28.66
N TYR A 337 -2.06 -4.30 27.49
CA TYR A 337 -3.14 -4.00 26.57
C TYR A 337 -4.47 -4.23 27.27
N ALA A 338 -5.23 -3.15 27.36
CA ALA A 338 -6.44 -3.13 28.14
C ALA A 338 -7.64 -3.12 27.21
N GLU A 339 -8.59 -4.00 27.47
CA GLU A 339 -9.87 -4.05 26.80
C GLU A 339 -11.00 -4.00 27.81
N ASN A 340 -12.18 -3.61 27.36
CA ASN A 340 -13.35 -3.63 28.23
C ASN A 340 -14.13 -4.94 28.01
N PHE A 341 -14.75 -5.43 29.08
CA PHE A 341 -15.69 -6.53 29.07
C PHE A 341 -16.75 -6.31 30.15
N PHE A 342 -18.01 -6.25 29.74
CA PHE A 342 -19.16 -5.96 30.60
C PHE A 342 -20.03 -7.19 30.87
N GLY A 343 -19.52 -8.39 30.52
CA GLY A 343 -20.26 -9.64 30.52
C GLY A 343 -20.73 -10.05 29.13
N LEU A 344 -21.12 -11.32 29.01
CA LEU A 344 -21.80 -11.84 27.83
C LEU A 344 -23.28 -11.46 27.89
N GLY A 345 -23.81 -11.03 26.75
CA GLY A 345 -25.22 -10.71 26.58
C GLY A 345 -25.53 -9.25 26.22
N ASN A 346 -26.74 -9.06 25.74
CA ASN A 346 -27.30 -7.83 25.22
C ASN A 346 -27.92 -6.94 26.30
N ASN A 347 -28.34 -7.53 27.42
CA ASN A 347 -28.92 -6.84 28.58
C ASN A 347 -27.88 -6.50 29.67
N THR A 348 -26.58 -6.74 29.42
CA THR A 348 -25.52 -6.37 30.37
C THR A 348 -25.66 -4.91 30.80
N THR A 349 -25.57 -4.68 32.10
CA THR A 349 -25.76 -3.35 32.68
C THR A 349 -24.41 -2.66 32.81
N PHE A 350 -24.43 -1.35 32.56
CA PHE A 350 -23.29 -0.48 32.81
C PHE A 350 -23.76 0.63 33.76
N ASN A 351 -23.29 0.58 35.01
CA ASN A 351 -23.71 1.53 36.03
C ASN A 351 -22.66 2.63 36.16
N ALA A 352 -22.83 3.70 35.37
CA ALA A 352 -21.92 4.84 35.38
C ALA A 352 -21.93 5.61 36.71
N ASP A 353 -23.07 5.59 37.42
CA ASP A 353 -23.30 6.40 38.62
C ASP A 353 -22.90 5.66 39.92
N GLN A 354 -22.71 4.34 39.88
CA GLN A 354 -22.38 3.51 41.04
C GLN A 354 -20.94 3.69 41.54
N TYR A 355 -20.03 4.24 40.72
CA TYR A 355 -18.67 4.56 41.15
C TYR A 355 -18.38 6.04 40.89
N LYS A 356 -18.02 6.79 41.93
CA LYS A 356 -17.54 8.17 41.79
C LYS A 356 -16.21 8.17 41.01
N ASN A 357 -16.05 9.06 40.03
CA ASN A 357 -14.85 9.23 39.19
C ASN A 357 -14.51 8.03 38.27
N ASN A 358 -13.32 8.04 37.65
CA ASN A 358 -12.83 7.06 36.67
C ASN A 358 -12.78 5.58 37.14
N GLN A 359 -13.16 5.28 38.40
CA GLN A 359 -13.09 3.95 39.02
C GLN A 359 -14.13 2.96 38.47
N ALA A 360 -15.32 3.42 38.03
CA ALA A 360 -16.31 2.58 37.32
C ALA A 360 -15.68 1.94 36.08
N PHE A 361 -14.85 2.70 35.36
CA PHE A 361 -14.35 2.27 34.05
C PHE A 361 -13.20 1.28 34.16
N SER A 362 -12.34 1.42 35.18
CA SER A 362 -11.28 0.45 35.45
C SER A 362 -11.84 -0.91 35.86
N TYR A 363 -13.04 -0.96 36.45
CA TYR A 363 -13.67 -2.20 36.89
C TYR A 363 -13.95 -3.15 35.72
N TYR A 364 -14.51 -2.65 34.62
CA TYR A 364 -14.84 -3.46 33.44
C TYR A 364 -13.64 -3.72 32.51
N ARG A 365 -12.43 -3.34 32.92
CA ARG A 365 -11.25 -3.39 32.08
C ARG A 365 -10.37 -4.57 32.43
N TYR A 366 -10.20 -5.50 31.50
CA TYR A 366 -9.25 -6.58 31.64
C TYR A 366 -7.96 -6.30 30.88
N ARG A 367 -6.86 -6.87 31.36
CA ARG A 367 -5.54 -6.76 30.71
C ARG A 367 -5.16 -8.10 30.10
N SER A 368 -4.54 -8.05 28.93
CA SER A 368 -4.08 -9.26 28.27
C SER A 368 -2.84 -9.02 27.42
N LYS A 369 -2.09 -10.10 27.22
CA LYS A 369 -1.05 -10.23 26.21
C LYS A 369 -1.63 -11.02 25.04
N GLN A 370 -1.55 -10.47 23.83
CA GLN A 370 -2.10 -11.14 22.65
C GLN A 370 -1.10 -11.16 21.50
N TYR A 371 -1.06 -12.29 20.81
CA TYR A 371 -0.35 -12.46 19.56
C TYR A 371 -1.29 -13.07 18.55
N TYR A 372 -1.30 -12.49 17.36
CA TYR A 372 -2.07 -13.01 16.24
C TYR A 372 -1.20 -12.95 14.99
N VAL A 373 -1.13 -14.07 14.26
CA VAL A 373 -0.37 -14.19 13.03
C VAL A 373 -1.19 -15.00 12.03
N ASN A 374 -1.25 -14.56 10.78
CA ASN A 374 -1.73 -15.41 9.70
C ASN A 374 -0.88 -15.27 8.43
N ALA A 375 -0.97 -16.29 7.58
CA ALA A 375 -0.40 -16.29 6.24
C ALA A 375 -1.48 -16.80 5.29
N LEU A 376 -2.07 -15.91 4.51
CA LEU A 376 -3.17 -16.20 3.61
C LEU A 376 -2.70 -16.19 2.17
N PHE A 377 -3.20 -17.12 1.37
CA PHE A 377 -2.87 -17.29 -0.02
C PHE A 377 -4.13 -17.26 -0.86
N GLY A 378 -4.07 -16.70 -2.05
CA GLY A 378 -5.20 -16.73 -2.95
C GLY A 378 -5.00 -15.85 -4.17
N SER A 379 -6.06 -15.36 -4.76
CA SER A 379 -5.94 -14.57 -5.99
C SER A 379 -7.06 -13.56 -6.13
N LYS A 380 -6.87 -12.62 -7.06
CA LYS A 380 -7.91 -11.72 -7.52
C LYS A 380 -8.65 -12.37 -8.68
N LEU A 381 -9.98 -12.34 -8.63
CA LEU A 381 -10.84 -12.75 -9.74
C LEU A 381 -11.45 -11.49 -10.36
N GLY A 382 -10.98 -11.14 -11.56
CA GLY A 382 -11.32 -9.87 -12.18
C GLY A 382 -10.80 -8.67 -11.38
N LYS A 383 -11.45 -7.50 -11.56
CA LYS A 383 -10.97 -6.22 -11.00
C LYS A 383 -11.36 -6.00 -9.53
N HIS A 384 -12.41 -6.66 -9.07
CA HIS A 384 -13.08 -6.30 -7.81
C HIS A 384 -13.05 -7.41 -6.76
N HIS A 385 -12.89 -8.67 -7.14
CA HIS A 385 -12.99 -9.79 -6.22
C HIS A 385 -11.61 -10.28 -5.80
N SER A 386 -11.45 -10.58 -4.51
CA SER A 386 -10.26 -11.19 -3.94
C SER A 386 -10.67 -12.28 -2.96
N PHE A 387 -9.99 -13.41 -3.03
CA PHE A 387 -10.17 -14.56 -2.14
C PHE A 387 -8.82 -14.90 -1.54
N LEU A 388 -8.78 -15.12 -0.23
CA LEU A 388 -7.58 -15.47 0.51
C LEU A 388 -7.93 -16.58 1.52
N LEU A 389 -7.10 -17.61 1.59
CA LEU A 389 -7.23 -18.74 2.50
C LEU A 389 -5.87 -19.09 3.07
N GLY A 390 -5.78 -19.37 4.37
CA GLY A 390 -4.54 -19.91 4.91
C GLY A 390 -4.54 -20.09 6.42
N PRO A 391 -3.40 -20.58 6.95
CA PRO A 391 -3.23 -20.80 8.37
C PRO A 391 -3.24 -19.50 9.18
N ALA A 392 -3.74 -19.62 10.41
CA ALA A 392 -3.73 -18.59 11.42
C ALA A 392 -3.34 -19.17 12.79
N PHE A 393 -2.72 -18.33 13.60
CA PHE A 393 -2.33 -18.63 14.97
C PHE A 393 -2.76 -17.48 15.88
N GLN A 394 -3.35 -17.82 17.02
CA GLN A 394 -3.76 -16.86 18.05
C GLN A 394 -3.21 -17.33 19.40
N SER A 395 -2.66 -16.41 20.17
CA SER A 395 -2.23 -16.63 21.55
C SER A 395 -2.79 -15.53 22.42
N VAL A 396 -3.50 -15.90 23.48
CA VAL A 396 -4.10 -14.96 24.43
C VAL A 396 -3.73 -15.39 25.84
N ASN A 397 -3.22 -14.45 26.61
CA ASN A 397 -3.00 -14.61 28.04
C ASN A 397 -3.68 -13.45 28.76
N VAL A 398 -4.72 -13.77 29.55
CA VAL A 398 -5.45 -12.80 30.34
C VAL A 398 -4.77 -12.68 31.70
N ASN A 399 -4.51 -11.46 32.15
CA ASN A 399 -3.87 -11.23 33.43
C ASN A 399 -4.92 -11.25 34.54
N PHE A 400 -4.62 -11.91 35.65
CA PHE A 400 -5.42 -11.79 36.88
C PHE A 400 -5.26 -10.39 37.47
N VAL A 401 -6.36 -9.69 37.67
CA VAL A 401 -6.43 -8.44 38.44
C VAL A 401 -7.49 -8.63 39.52
N ARG A 402 -7.20 -8.20 40.75
CA ARG A 402 -8.16 -8.32 41.86
C ARG A 402 -9.17 -7.18 41.81
N ASN A 403 -10.44 -7.48 42.13
CA ASN A 403 -11.54 -6.51 42.20
C ASN A 403 -11.86 -5.86 40.85
N ASP A 404 -11.76 -6.65 39.77
CA ASP A 404 -12.24 -6.29 38.45
C ASP A 404 -13.45 -7.15 38.06
N PHE A 405 -14.15 -6.78 36.99
CA PHE A 405 -15.36 -7.47 36.57
C PHE A 405 -15.10 -8.96 36.31
N LEU A 406 -13.95 -9.30 35.71
CA LEU A 406 -13.60 -10.70 35.45
C LEU A 406 -13.41 -11.50 36.73
N SER A 407 -12.66 -10.98 37.71
CA SER A 407 -12.38 -11.68 38.97
C SER A 407 -13.59 -11.81 39.87
N ASP A 408 -14.50 -10.84 39.85
CA ASP A 408 -15.74 -10.86 40.64
C ASP A 408 -16.83 -11.77 40.03
N ASN A 409 -16.83 -11.93 38.70
CA ASN A 409 -17.88 -12.65 37.97
C ASN A 409 -17.39 -13.96 37.32
N ARG A 410 -16.27 -14.54 37.80
CA ARG A 410 -15.68 -15.74 37.18
C ARG A 410 -16.70 -16.86 36.95
N GLY A 411 -17.54 -17.14 37.94
CA GLY A 411 -18.55 -18.20 37.87
C GLY A 411 -19.71 -17.97 36.88
N THR A 412 -19.87 -16.76 36.33
CA THR A 412 -20.94 -16.45 35.35
C THR A 412 -20.41 -16.16 33.95
N ILE A 413 -19.11 -15.94 33.79
CA ILE A 413 -18.47 -15.64 32.50
C ILE A 413 -18.09 -16.94 31.79
N GLU A 414 -17.54 -17.89 32.54
CA GLU A 414 -17.10 -19.21 32.05
C GLU A 414 -16.90 -20.10 33.28
N GLU A 415 -17.44 -21.33 33.32
CA GLU A 415 -17.13 -22.31 34.39
C GLU A 415 -15.66 -22.80 34.35
N ASN A 416 -14.80 -22.11 33.60
CA ASN A 416 -13.45 -22.49 33.27
C ASN A 416 -12.46 -22.05 34.38
N PRO A 417 -11.91 -22.98 35.18
CA PRO A 417 -10.91 -22.65 36.20
C PRO A 417 -9.62 -22.05 35.61
N ASP A 418 -9.41 -22.22 34.29
CA ASP A 418 -8.21 -21.88 33.57
C ASP A 418 -8.29 -20.55 32.81
N LEU A 419 -9.27 -19.69 33.12
CA LEU A 419 -9.49 -18.36 32.51
C LEU A 419 -8.20 -17.54 32.27
N TYR A 420 -7.27 -17.54 33.25
CA TYR A 420 -6.04 -16.75 33.22
C TYR A 420 -4.81 -17.52 32.72
N LYS A 421 -4.96 -18.80 32.37
CA LYS A 421 -3.85 -19.56 31.78
C LYS A 421 -3.67 -19.13 30.33
N LEU A 422 -2.46 -19.34 29.81
CA LEU A 422 -2.16 -19.12 28.39
C LEU A 422 -3.07 -20.02 27.54
N LYS A 423 -3.72 -19.42 26.54
CA LYS A 423 -4.55 -20.12 25.56
C LYS A 423 -3.97 -19.90 24.17
N ASN A 424 -3.57 -20.98 23.50
CA ASN A 424 -3.06 -20.94 22.13
C ASN A 424 -4.03 -21.65 21.19
N TYR A 425 -4.18 -21.12 19.99
CA TYR A 425 -5.06 -21.61 18.95
C TYR A 425 -4.32 -21.67 17.62
N ALA A 426 -4.54 -22.74 16.86
CA ALA A 426 -4.12 -22.85 15.48
C ALA A 426 -5.35 -23.12 14.61
N GLY A 427 -5.43 -22.48 13.46
CA GLY A 427 -6.64 -22.50 12.66
C GLY A 427 -6.44 -22.17 11.20
N LEU A 428 -7.56 -22.13 10.49
CA LEU A 428 -7.65 -21.69 9.10
C LEU A 428 -8.56 -20.46 9.02
N GLU A 429 -8.20 -19.52 8.16
CA GLU A 429 -8.97 -18.34 7.86
C GLU A 429 -9.21 -18.21 6.36
N PHE A 430 -10.46 -17.94 6.00
CA PHE A 430 -10.90 -17.55 4.68
C PHE A 430 -11.38 -16.10 4.69
N ARG A 431 -10.98 -15.33 3.69
CA ARG A 431 -11.41 -13.95 3.46
C ARG A 431 -11.81 -13.75 2.01
N TYR A 432 -12.99 -13.20 1.83
CA TYR A 432 -13.49 -12.71 0.56
C TYR A 432 -13.66 -11.20 0.63
N THR A 433 -13.21 -10.49 -0.40
CA THR A 433 -13.43 -9.05 -0.56
C THR A 433 -13.94 -8.75 -1.95
N PHE A 434 -15.00 -7.96 -2.04
CA PHE A 434 -15.43 -7.29 -3.26
C PHE A 434 -15.31 -5.77 -3.04
N ASP A 435 -14.46 -5.08 -3.80
CA ASP A 435 -14.30 -3.63 -3.71
C ASP A 435 -14.51 -2.96 -5.07
N SER A 436 -15.62 -2.23 -5.20
CA SER A 436 -16.02 -1.44 -6.37
C SER A 436 -16.08 0.06 -6.05
N ARG A 437 -15.54 0.47 -4.89
CA ARG A 437 -15.52 1.89 -4.50
C ARG A 437 -14.65 2.68 -5.47
N ASP A 438 -15.05 3.92 -5.72
CA ASP A 438 -14.28 4.85 -6.55
C ASP A 438 -13.02 5.38 -5.85
N ALA A 439 -13.04 5.45 -4.52
CA ALA A 439 -11.88 5.82 -3.71
C ALA A 439 -11.89 5.06 -2.37
N ALA A 440 -10.70 4.68 -1.90
CA ALA A 440 -10.56 3.90 -0.66
C ALA A 440 -10.83 4.73 0.61
N MET A 441 -10.40 6.02 0.62
CA MET A 441 -10.47 6.90 1.79
C MET A 441 -11.72 7.78 1.82
N LEU A 442 -12.10 8.37 0.68
CA LEU A 442 -13.27 9.25 0.55
C LEU A 442 -14.20 8.71 -0.56
N PRO A 443 -14.80 7.52 -0.37
CA PRO A 443 -15.69 6.94 -1.38
C PRO A 443 -16.90 7.83 -1.62
N THR A 444 -17.22 8.07 -2.89
CA THR A 444 -18.42 8.81 -3.30
C THR A 444 -19.46 7.90 -3.94
N LYS A 445 -19.03 6.72 -4.43
CA LYS A 445 -19.90 5.70 -5.01
C LYS A 445 -19.28 4.30 -4.90
N GLY A 446 -20.12 3.28 -5.04
CA GLY A 446 -19.69 1.88 -5.14
C GLY A 446 -19.89 1.10 -3.85
N ASN A 447 -19.42 -0.14 -3.85
CA ASN A 447 -19.67 -1.12 -2.80
C ASN A 447 -18.36 -1.74 -2.30
N LEU A 448 -18.33 -2.06 -1.03
CA LEU A 448 -17.31 -2.87 -0.38
C LEU A 448 -17.99 -3.98 0.41
N ILE A 449 -17.79 -5.23 -0.01
CA ILE A 449 -18.28 -6.41 0.72
C ILE A 449 -17.07 -7.16 1.25
N ARG A 450 -17.12 -7.52 2.53
CA ARG A 450 -16.15 -8.42 3.17
C ARG A 450 -16.90 -9.58 3.77
N ALA A 451 -16.49 -10.79 3.46
CA ALA A 451 -16.97 -11.99 4.13
C ALA A 451 -15.78 -12.77 4.65
N GLY A 452 -15.93 -13.36 5.85
CA GLY A 452 -14.89 -14.11 6.50
C GLY A 452 -15.44 -15.39 7.11
N ALA A 453 -14.61 -16.43 7.12
CA ALA A 453 -14.85 -17.63 7.89
C ALA A 453 -13.54 -18.07 8.54
N SER A 454 -13.60 -18.52 9.79
CA SER A 454 -12.44 -19.03 10.51
C SER A 454 -12.80 -20.23 11.35
N ALA A 455 -11.87 -21.17 11.45
CA ALA A 455 -11.98 -22.33 12.33
C ALA A 455 -10.66 -22.47 13.11
N TYR A 456 -10.75 -22.45 14.44
CA TYR A 456 -9.61 -22.55 15.34
C TYR A 456 -9.75 -23.75 16.25
N LYS A 457 -8.64 -24.47 16.40
CA LYS A 457 -8.44 -25.53 17.37
C LYS A 457 -7.58 -25.03 18.52
N GLY A 458 -8.01 -25.25 19.75
CA GLY A 458 -7.20 -25.05 20.94
C GLY A 458 -6.03 -26.05 20.95
N ILE A 459 -4.79 -25.55 21.02
CA ILE A 459 -3.59 -26.41 21.07
C ILE A 459 -3.00 -26.50 22.48
N THR A 460 -3.50 -25.71 23.42
CA THR A 460 -3.26 -25.86 24.85
C THR A 460 -4.45 -26.55 25.50
N PRO A 461 -4.28 -27.37 26.55
CA PRO A 461 -5.38 -28.07 27.22
C PRO A 461 -6.48 -27.15 27.78
N THR A 462 -6.17 -25.87 27.94
CA THR A 462 -6.99 -24.80 28.51
C THR A 462 -7.82 -24.04 27.47
N ALA A 463 -7.63 -24.33 26.17
CA ALA A 463 -8.22 -23.61 25.06
C ALA A 463 -9.29 -24.45 24.35
N SER A 464 -10.45 -23.85 24.11
CA SER A 464 -11.57 -24.51 23.44
C SER A 464 -11.62 -24.24 21.93
N ASP A 465 -12.13 -25.21 21.17
CA ASP A 465 -12.30 -25.06 19.73
C ASP A 465 -13.48 -24.12 19.42
N TYR A 466 -13.31 -23.26 18.41
CA TYR A 466 -14.38 -22.39 17.95
C TYR A 466 -14.29 -22.10 16.46
N GLN A 467 -15.42 -21.70 15.89
CA GLN A 467 -15.52 -21.24 14.51
C GLN A 467 -16.25 -19.91 14.47
N GLN A 468 -16.00 -19.11 13.45
CA GLN A 468 -16.69 -17.83 13.24
C GLN A 468 -16.98 -17.63 11.77
N ILE A 469 -18.17 -17.10 11.47
CA ILE A 469 -18.52 -16.57 10.16
C ILE A 469 -18.87 -15.09 10.34
N SER A 470 -18.38 -14.23 9.45
CA SER A 470 -18.63 -12.79 9.48
C SER A 470 -18.93 -12.24 8.08
N GLY A 471 -19.69 -11.15 8.05
CA GLY A 471 -20.04 -10.45 6.82
C GLY A 471 -20.23 -8.96 7.09
N GLU A 472 -19.76 -8.13 6.15
CA GLU A 472 -19.92 -6.68 6.13
C GLU A 472 -20.17 -6.23 4.69
N TRP A 473 -21.15 -5.34 4.49
CA TRP A 473 -21.41 -4.67 3.24
C TRP A 473 -21.55 -3.18 3.48
N SER A 474 -20.63 -2.41 2.88
CA SER A 474 -20.68 -0.95 2.80
C SER A 474 -21.06 -0.52 1.39
N PHE A 475 -21.96 0.44 1.25
CA PHE A 475 -22.29 1.05 -0.03
C PHE A 475 -22.39 2.56 0.07
N TYR A 476 -22.02 3.22 -1.02
CA TYR A 476 -21.90 4.67 -1.11
C TYR A 476 -22.64 5.19 -2.32
N HIS A 477 -23.34 6.31 -2.13
CA HIS A 477 -23.99 7.02 -3.21
C HIS A 477 -23.95 8.53 -2.94
N THR A 478 -23.53 9.32 -3.94
CA THR A 478 -23.46 10.78 -3.81
C THR A 478 -24.51 11.45 -4.67
N LEU A 479 -25.37 12.22 -4.01
CA LEU A 479 -26.34 13.11 -4.62
C LEU A 479 -25.78 14.53 -4.68
N ARG A 480 -26.12 15.28 -5.72
CA ARG A 480 -25.77 16.70 -5.84
C ARG A 480 -27.03 17.53 -5.67
N ILE A 481 -27.21 18.12 -4.50
CA ILE A 481 -28.36 18.98 -4.18
C ILE A 481 -27.89 20.10 -3.25
N PRO A 482 -27.91 21.37 -3.70
CA PRO A 482 -26.81 22.05 -4.44
C PRO A 482 -25.36 21.71 -4.03
N LEU A 483 -25.14 21.13 -2.85
CA LEU A 483 -23.85 20.62 -2.39
C LEU A 483 -23.72 19.11 -2.67
N LYS A 484 -22.52 18.55 -2.51
CA LYS A 484 -22.32 17.09 -2.62
C LYS A 484 -22.69 16.43 -1.30
N LEU A 485 -23.76 15.66 -1.28
CA LEU A 485 -24.19 14.83 -0.16
C LEU A 485 -23.90 13.37 -0.47
N THR A 486 -22.97 12.77 0.26
CA THR A 486 -22.68 11.34 0.17
C THR A 486 -23.43 10.59 1.25
N PHE A 487 -24.32 9.70 0.85
CA PHE A 487 -24.93 8.69 1.70
C PHE A 487 -23.99 7.48 1.74
N GLY A 488 -23.54 7.12 2.94
CA GLY A 488 -22.82 5.89 3.21
C GLY A 488 -23.63 5.02 4.16
N ASN A 489 -23.79 3.75 3.86
CA ASN A 489 -24.37 2.79 4.80
C ASN A 489 -23.52 1.54 4.86
N ARG A 490 -23.39 0.98 6.07
CA ARG A 490 -22.70 -0.27 6.32
C ARG A 490 -23.54 -1.18 7.19
N ILE A 491 -23.78 -2.38 6.70
CA ILE A 491 -24.46 -3.46 7.42
C ILE A 491 -23.41 -4.54 7.69
N GLY A 492 -23.36 -5.07 8.90
CA GLY A 492 -22.48 -6.19 9.19
C GLY A 492 -22.93 -7.02 10.38
N GLY A 493 -22.31 -8.17 10.52
CA GLY A 493 -22.59 -9.11 11.59
C GLY A 493 -21.64 -10.29 11.58
N ALA A 494 -21.67 -11.05 12.66
CA ALA A 494 -20.86 -12.24 12.83
C ALA A 494 -21.54 -13.23 13.77
N ARG A 495 -21.19 -14.51 13.63
CA ARG A 495 -21.67 -15.60 14.48
C ARG A 495 -20.52 -16.54 14.81
N ASN A 496 -20.37 -16.83 16.09
CA ASN A 496 -19.49 -17.87 16.61
C ASN A 496 -20.24 -19.20 16.70
N PHE A 497 -19.50 -20.29 16.59
CA PHE A 497 -19.96 -21.66 16.80
C PHE A 497 -18.93 -22.41 17.65
N GLY A 498 -19.40 -23.38 18.43
CA GLY A 498 -18.56 -24.09 19.40
C GLY A 498 -18.36 -23.29 20.68
N ASN A 499 -17.37 -23.70 21.47
CA ASN A 499 -17.11 -23.16 22.81
C ASN A 499 -16.12 -21.99 22.72
N TYR A 500 -16.58 -20.89 22.13
CA TYR A 500 -15.76 -19.68 22.03
C TYR A 500 -15.55 -19.04 23.41
N GLU A 501 -14.41 -18.38 23.57
CA GLU A 501 -14.02 -17.71 24.80
C GLU A 501 -14.59 -16.29 24.88
N PHE A 502 -14.72 -15.70 26.07
CA PHE A 502 -15.28 -14.35 26.22
C PHE A 502 -14.52 -13.29 25.39
N PHE A 503 -13.20 -13.42 25.24
CA PHE A 503 -12.36 -12.52 24.43
C PHE A 503 -12.46 -12.78 22.92
N GLN A 504 -13.12 -13.88 22.51
CA GLN A 504 -13.47 -14.21 21.12
C GLN A 504 -14.92 -13.85 20.79
N ALA A 505 -15.70 -13.37 21.77
CA ALA A 505 -17.08 -12.96 21.57
C ALA A 505 -17.20 -11.89 20.49
N ASN A 506 -18.31 -11.92 19.76
CA ASN A 506 -18.64 -10.86 18.81
C ASN A 506 -19.09 -9.62 19.59
N VAL A 507 -18.56 -8.44 19.25
CA VAL A 507 -18.78 -7.21 20.03
C VAL A 507 -19.49 -6.09 19.27
N LEU A 508 -20.32 -5.35 20.00
CA LEU A 508 -20.65 -3.96 19.65
C LEU A 508 -19.67 -3.02 20.36
N ASP A 509 -18.97 -2.22 19.57
CA ASP A 509 -17.84 -1.42 19.99
C ASP A 509 -18.01 0.04 19.52
N GLY A 510 -17.92 0.96 20.49
CA GLY A 510 -17.97 2.41 20.28
C GLY A 510 -17.00 2.99 19.26
N ASN A 511 -15.87 2.33 19.05
CA ASN A 511 -14.85 2.77 18.12
C ASN A 511 -15.07 2.24 16.71
N THR A 512 -15.74 1.09 16.55
CA THR A 512 -15.78 0.38 15.26
C THR A 512 -17.15 0.20 14.67
N ASN A 513 -18.24 0.08 15.44
CA ASN A 513 -19.57 -0.22 14.88
C ASN A 513 -20.78 0.36 15.64
N LEU A 514 -20.61 0.97 16.82
CA LEU A 514 -21.74 1.54 17.59
C LEU A 514 -21.33 2.83 18.33
N ARG A 515 -21.15 3.94 17.61
CA ARG A 515 -20.66 5.21 18.19
C ARG A 515 -21.54 5.68 19.34
N GLY A 516 -20.93 6.30 20.35
CA GLY A 516 -21.64 6.78 21.54
C GLY A 516 -21.76 5.75 22.67
N TYR A 517 -21.24 4.54 22.47
CA TYR A 517 -21.01 3.56 23.54
C TYR A 517 -19.52 3.40 23.81
N ARG A 518 -19.18 2.69 24.87
CA ARG A 518 -17.79 2.33 25.21
C ARG A 518 -17.24 1.28 24.24
N ARG A 519 -15.92 1.15 24.18
CA ARG A 519 -15.28 0.02 23.48
C ARG A 519 -15.77 -1.30 24.05
N ASN A 520 -16.00 -2.29 23.18
CA ASN A 520 -16.47 -3.64 23.52
C ASN A 520 -17.65 -3.67 24.51
N ARG A 521 -18.63 -2.76 24.32
CA ARG A 521 -19.68 -2.55 25.32
C ARG A 521 -20.60 -3.76 25.48
N PHE A 522 -20.97 -4.40 24.37
CA PHE A 522 -21.81 -5.60 24.38
C PHE A 522 -21.07 -6.72 23.69
N ALA A 523 -21.09 -7.92 24.26
CA ALA A 523 -20.40 -9.10 23.76
C ALA A 523 -21.39 -10.25 23.67
N GLY A 524 -21.29 -11.08 22.63
CA GLY A 524 -22.06 -12.33 22.58
C GLY A 524 -21.69 -13.23 21.40
N GLY A 525 -22.33 -14.39 21.35
CA GLY A 525 -22.11 -15.41 20.32
C GLY A 525 -22.48 -14.93 18.91
N SER A 526 -23.41 -13.98 18.76
CA SER A 526 -23.70 -13.34 17.47
C SER A 526 -23.84 -11.83 17.58
N THR A 527 -23.54 -11.11 16.49
CA THR A 527 -23.71 -9.66 16.36
C THR A 527 -24.40 -9.27 15.06
N PHE A 528 -25.06 -8.12 15.11
CA PHE A 528 -25.53 -7.39 13.94
C PHE A 528 -25.39 -5.89 14.21
N TYR A 529 -25.02 -5.13 13.20
CA TYR A 529 -24.99 -3.68 13.24
C TYR A 529 -25.34 -3.06 11.88
N ASN A 530 -25.89 -1.85 11.94
CA ASN A 530 -26.09 -0.94 10.81
C ASN A 530 -25.51 0.43 11.17
N ASN A 531 -24.64 0.96 10.32
CA ASN A 531 -24.11 2.31 10.42
C ASN A 531 -24.56 3.13 9.23
N THR A 532 -25.14 4.30 9.48
CA THR A 532 -25.53 5.26 8.44
C THR A 532 -24.75 6.55 8.63
N ASP A 533 -24.08 7.01 7.57
CA ASP A 533 -23.38 8.29 7.50
C ASP A 533 -24.00 9.16 6.38
N LEU A 534 -24.29 10.42 6.71
CA LEU A 534 -24.64 11.48 5.77
C LEU A 534 -23.51 12.50 5.76
N ARG A 535 -22.72 12.53 4.69
CA ARG A 535 -21.52 13.36 4.56
C ARG A 535 -21.80 14.49 3.59
N LEU A 536 -21.93 15.71 4.10
CA LEU A 536 -22.17 16.91 3.28
C LEU A 536 -20.86 17.66 3.09
N ARG A 537 -20.38 17.76 1.84
CA ARG A 537 -19.22 18.58 1.50
C ARG A 537 -19.64 20.04 1.34
N LEU A 538 -19.17 20.90 2.24
CA LEU A 538 -19.54 22.31 2.29
C LEU A 538 -18.74 23.15 1.29
N PHE A 539 -17.41 22.98 1.27
CA PHE A 539 -16.55 23.74 0.37
C PHE A 539 -15.28 22.95 -0.01
N SER A 540 -14.76 23.28 -1.19
CA SER A 540 -13.44 22.87 -1.63
C SER A 540 -12.52 24.07 -1.59
N PHE A 541 -11.32 23.89 -1.08
CA PHE A 541 -10.30 24.94 -1.01
C PHE A 541 -9.07 24.48 -1.79
N GLN A 542 -8.42 25.41 -2.47
CA GLN A 542 -7.14 25.19 -3.12
C GLN A 542 -6.10 25.92 -2.30
N THR A 543 -5.20 25.20 -1.64
CA THR A 543 -3.97 25.80 -1.10
C THR A 543 -2.93 25.88 -2.22
N TYR A 544 -1.85 26.65 -2.01
CA TYR A 544 -0.72 26.73 -2.95
C TYR A 544 -0.20 25.35 -3.41
N LEU A 545 -0.31 24.33 -2.55
CA LEU A 545 0.17 22.99 -2.85
C LEU A 545 -0.93 21.98 -3.18
N PHE A 546 -2.07 22.04 -2.48
CA PHE A 546 -3.04 20.96 -2.54
C PHE A 546 -4.50 21.42 -2.56
N PRO A 547 -5.35 20.79 -3.38
CA PRO A 547 -6.79 20.82 -3.18
C PRO A 547 -7.15 20.14 -1.87
N GLY A 548 -8.20 20.62 -1.22
CA GLY A 548 -8.79 20.01 -0.06
C GLY A 548 -10.31 20.19 -0.04
N SER A 549 -10.97 19.40 0.78
CA SER A 549 -12.41 19.51 1.02
C SER A 549 -12.68 19.58 2.51
N LEU A 550 -13.68 20.39 2.88
CA LEU A 550 -14.21 20.46 4.23
C LEU A 550 -15.71 20.22 4.19
N GLY A 551 -16.22 19.51 5.18
CA GLY A 551 -17.63 19.21 5.30
C GLY A 551 -18.08 18.88 6.70
N ILE A 552 -19.34 18.50 6.79
CA ILE A 552 -19.98 17.96 7.99
C ILE A 552 -20.41 16.51 7.75
N VAL A 553 -20.54 15.76 8.83
CA VAL A 553 -21.08 14.40 8.83
C VAL A 553 -22.14 14.29 9.91
N GLY A 554 -23.28 13.68 9.57
CA GLY A 554 -24.28 13.21 10.52
C GLY A 554 -24.33 11.69 10.48
N PHE A 555 -24.59 11.05 11.61
CA PHE A 555 -24.63 9.59 11.66
C PHE A 555 -25.69 9.01 12.59
N HIS A 556 -26.08 7.78 12.28
CA HIS A 556 -26.97 6.95 13.08
C HIS A 556 -26.55 5.49 13.01
N ASP A 557 -26.29 4.91 14.17
CA ASP A 557 -25.80 3.55 14.37
C ASP A 557 -26.84 2.75 15.16
N VAL A 558 -27.06 1.51 14.74
CA VAL A 558 -27.93 0.55 15.42
C VAL A 558 -27.21 -0.78 15.53
N GLY A 559 -27.28 -1.44 16.69
CA GLY A 559 -26.65 -2.73 16.86
C GLY A 559 -27.29 -3.60 17.92
N ARG A 560 -27.05 -4.90 17.82
CA ARG A 560 -27.49 -5.89 18.79
C ARG A 560 -26.52 -7.08 18.86
N VAL A 561 -26.39 -7.65 20.05
CA VAL A 561 -25.75 -8.96 20.27
C VAL A 561 -26.79 -10.00 20.70
N TRP A 562 -26.45 -11.28 20.53
CA TRP A 562 -27.24 -12.41 20.99
C TRP A 562 -26.34 -13.41 21.72
N GLU A 563 -26.85 -13.93 22.82
CA GLU A 563 -26.26 -15.01 23.61
C GLU A 563 -27.30 -16.11 23.84
N GLU A 564 -26.91 -17.38 23.81
CA GLU A 564 -27.85 -18.52 23.89
C GLU A 564 -28.63 -18.55 25.21
N SER A 565 -27.99 -18.15 26.30
CA SER A 565 -28.57 -18.11 27.64
C SER A 565 -29.52 -16.92 27.87
N GLU A 566 -29.69 -16.03 26.89
CA GLU A 566 -30.40 -14.76 27.08
C GLU A 566 -31.54 -14.53 26.09
N LYS A 567 -32.71 -14.13 26.61
CA LYS A 567 -33.80 -13.56 25.82
C LYS A 567 -33.80 -12.04 25.95
N SER A 568 -33.49 -11.35 24.85
CA SER A 568 -33.57 -9.89 24.77
C SER A 568 -34.37 -9.45 23.53
N SER A 569 -34.99 -8.28 23.58
CA SER A 569 -35.57 -7.59 22.41
C SER A 569 -34.91 -6.22 22.17
N LYS A 570 -33.89 -5.88 22.97
CA LYS A 570 -33.29 -4.56 23.03
C LYS A 570 -32.36 -4.31 21.83
N TRP A 571 -32.55 -3.17 21.18
CA TRP A 571 -31.66 -2.64 20.15
C TRP A 571 -30.94 -1.42 20.69
N HIS A 572 -29.62 -1.39 20.55
CA HIS A 572 -28.79 -0.28 20.99
C HIS A 572 -28.62 0.72 19.85
N ARG A 573 -28.61 2.02 20.19
CA ARG A 573 -28.60 3.10 19.19
C ARG A 573 -27.64 4.20 19.59
N GLY A 574 -26.83 4.62 18.63
CA GLY A 574 -25.89 5.72 18.74
C GLY A 574 -26.13 6.73 17.62
N TYR A 575 -26.04 8.02 17.90
CA TYR A 575 -26.21 9.04 16.87
C TYR A 575 -25.38 10.27 17.19
N GLY A 576 -25.15 11.11 16.18
CA GLY A 576 -24.35 12.30 16.36
C GLY A 576 -23.95 12.95 15.06
N GLY A 577 -22.96 13.82 15.14
CA GLY A 577 -22.42 14.50 13.99
C GLY A 577 -21.10 15.19 14.28
N GLY A 578 -20.49 15.75 13.24
CA GLY A 578 -19.17 16.32 13.32
C GLY A 578 -18.75 17.08 12.08
N ILE A 579 -17.53 17.60 12.14
CA ILE A 579 -16.83 18.23 11.02
C ILE A 579 -15.74 17.31 10.51
N TRP A 580 -15.43 17.40 9.23
CA TRP A 580 -14.32 16.68 8.63
C TRP A 580 -13.57 17.55 7.62
N ILE A 581 -12.26 17.29 7.51
CA ILE A 581 -11.39 17.89 6.50
C ILE A 581 -10.60 16.79 5.81
N ALA A 582 -10.47 16.89 4.48
CA ALA A 582 -9.73 15.96 3.64
C ALA A 582 -8.72 16.72 2.78
N PRO A 583 -7.48 16.93 3.27
CA PRO A 583 -6.39 17.47 2.46
C PRO A 583 -5.98 16.45 1.38
N VAL A 584 -5.89 16.89 0.13
CA VAL A 584 -5.41 16.07 -1.02
C VAL A 584 -6.20 14.78 -1.26
N ASN A 585 -7.38 14.63 -0.66
CA ASN A 585 -8.15 13.37 -0.58
C ASN A 585 -7.31 12.16 -0.09
N MET A 586 -6.17 12.41 0.58
CA MET A 586 -5.21 11.38 0.99
C MET A 586 -5.54 10.79 2.36
N PHE A 587 -5.94 11.64 3.29
CA PHE A 587 -6.39 11.28 4.62
C PHE A 587 -7.54 12.20 5.03
N ILE A 588 -8.31 11.77 6.02
CA ILE A 588 -9.45 12.52 6.55
C ILE A 588 -9.16 12.75 8.02
N LEU A 589 -9.44 13.95 8.51
CA LEU A 589 -9.53 14.20 9.95
C LEU A 589 -10.98 14.51 10.26
N SER A 590 -11.60 13.75 11.15
CA SER A 590 -12.95 14.01 11.64
C SER A 590 -12.96 14.28 13.14
N ALA A 591 -13.75 15.29 13.52
CA ALA A 591 -14.08 15.61 14.89
C ALA A 591 -15.59 15.48 15.06
N GLU A 592 -16.01 14.49 15.82
CA GLU A 592 -17.41 14.07 15.95
C GLU A 592 -17.85 14.09 17.41
N TYR A 593 -19.15 14.28 17.65
CA TYR A 593 -19.76 14.16 18.96
C TYR A 593 -20.86 13.09 18.91
N ALA A 594 -20.68 12.02 19.69
CA ALA A 594 -21.57 10.86 19.70
C ALA A 594 -22.39 10.80 20.98
N VAL A 595 -23.68 10.46 20.82
CA VAL A 595 -24.67 10.36 21.90
C VAL A 595 -25.34 8.98 21.84
N SER A 596 -25.52 8.37 23.00
CA SER A 596 -26.34 7.18 23.21
C SER A 596 -27.16 7.29 24.49
N ARG A 597 -27.87 6.21 24.84
CA ARG A 597 -28.55 6.11 26.14
C ARG A 597 -27.59 6.09 27.35
N GLU A 598 -26.34 5.68 27.15
CA GLU A 598 -25.38 5.49 28.25
C GLU A 598 -24.36 6.61 28.34
N THR A 599 -23.94 7.20 27.21
CA THR A 599 -22.86 8.18 27.23
C THR A 599 -23.01 9.27 26.18
N LYS A 600 -22.29 10.37 26.39
CA LYS A 600 -22.05 11.45 25.42
C LYS A 600 -20.55 11.66 25.33
N MET A 601 -19.94 11.52 24.15
CA MET A 601 -18.48 11.59 24.03
C MET A 601 -17.99 12.20 22.72
N PRO A 602 -16.92 13.02 22.77
CA PRO A 602 -16.22 13.46 21.57
C PRO A 602 -15.37 12.32 21.00
N LEU A 603 -15.20 12.31 19.68
CA LEU A 603 -14.39 11.37 18.91
C LEU A 603 -13.47 12.16 17.97
N LEU A 604 -12.20 11.80 17.93
CA LEU A 604 -11.22 12.33 16.96
C LEU A 604 -10.64 11.16 16.15
N ARG A 605 -10.77 11.22 14.82
CA ARG A 605 -10.39 10.12 13.92
C ARG A 605 -9.59 10.62 12.72
N ALA A 606 -8.69 9.77 12.23
CA ALA A 606 -7.97 9.95 10.98
C ALA A 606 -8.67 9.24 9.79
N SER A 607 -9.99 9.10 9.86
CA SER A 607 -10.88 8.50 8.85
C SER A 607 -12.34 8.76 9.23
N PHE A 608 -13.30 8.41 8.37
CA PHE A 608 -14.67 8.12 8.82
C PHE A 608 -14.72 6.77 9.55
N LEU A 609 -15.91 6.40 10.07
CA LEU A 609 -16.11 5.08 10.70
C LEU A 609 -15.89 3.93 9.69
N PHE A 610 -16.33 4.10 8.44
CA PHE A 610 -16.23 3.10 7.37
C PHE A 610 -16.05 3.74 5.98
#